data_AF-A0A1W9PTT6-F1
#
_entry.id   AF-A0A1W9PTT6-F1
#
_cell.length_a   1.000
_cell.length_b   1.000
_cell.length_c   1.000
_cell.angle_alpha   90.00
_cell.angle_beta   90.00
_cell.angle_gamma   90.00
#
_symmetry.space_group_name_H-M   'P 1'
#
loop_
_entity.id
_entity.type
_entity.pdbx_description
1 polymer ?
#
loop_
_entity_poly.entity_id
_entity_poly.type
_entity_poly.pdbx_seq_one_letter_code
_entity_poly.pdbx_strand_id
1 'polypeptide(L)'
;MINTILQLFPANTHPLTLVSDPDALLGDEELLTTLAKRGFTIISEPDPIRQRHLYSTTNPPHIIVTSEALSQLPYDLWQQGQHVTLALHTFFPRLAYPLVQSLTSNQRTLLAQSPPPPARLGQRKTVAYLFQHVFNLNTNALDNPLTLLNWLSQHHRQPDPLPQLLKDALLEKLSSLPIYADWPLPDLITTPAAFRDFIQEQWLGYLENQTGMTLRETAADYLLDFEQNVDVQDLLPRWLRGGWLSPAEIPAPRELPDWAEAGVLVPDGDHRPQRFHDLLSTLEESLPLGEDNLRWAGWQPLVWDWAELTVLRYTSDVELSAEDKESYQHLQKQLNDAFLPWLRKNYPPLASKSLPQPHHLHHVPRYIAYQRRQGHANKVALLILDGMALADWLIVQPVWKLRHPDWQIQRQLLLAQIPSITAVSRQALISGLRPAEFKESMLHNRQEPKHWKNFWASQDLPPNACQLERFRANRDDSDISLAPPRTRALCLIDNAIDDIMHKALLGATNAQQSLYRILWNRTTKRRSYCTKP
;
A
#
# COMPACT_ATOMS: atom_id res chain seq x y z
N MET A 1 -26.42 1.39 -3.08
CA MET A 1 -25.68 2.32 -3.95
C MET A 1 -25.26 1.65 -5.26
N ILE A 2 -24.38 0.65 -5.24
CA ILE A 2 -23.84 -0.03 -6.44
C ILE A 2 -24.96 -0.49 -7.40
N ASN A 3 -25.95 -1.25 -6.91
CA ASN A 3 -27.08 -1.71 -7.74
C ASN A 3 -27.86 -0.57 -8.41
N THR A 4 -28.06 0.54 -7.69
CA THR A 4 -28.74 1.74 -8.21
C THR A 4 -27.94 2.39 -9.34
N ILE A 5 -26.61 2.47 -9.19
CA ILE A 5 -25.73 2.99 -10.24
C ILE A 5 -25.77 2.05 -11.45
N LEU A 6 -25.67 0.74 -11.25
CA LEU A 6 -25.71 -0.24 -12.32
C LEU A 6 -27.02 -0.21 -13.13
N GLN A 7 -28.15 0.16 -12.53
CA GLN A 7 -29.41 0.31 -13.25
C GLN A 7 -29.37 1.43 -14.31
N LEU A 8 -28.48 2.41 -14.17
CA LEU A 8 -28.26 3.48 -15.14
C LEU A 8 -27.48 3.02 -16.39
N PHE A 9 -26.89 1.82 -16.35
CA PHE A 9 -26.08 1.24 -17.42
C PHE A 9 -26.60 -0.14 -17.85
N PRO A 10 -27.83 -0.23 -18.39
CA PRO A 10 -28.37 -1.48 -18.91
C PRO A 10 -27.54 -1.96 -20.13
N ALA A 11 -27.27 -3.27 -20.18
CA ALA A 11 -26.48 -3.85 -21.26
C ALA A 11 -27.15 -3.65 -22.63
N ASN A 12 -26.35 -3.42 -23.67
CA ASN A 12 -26.79 -3.31 -25.07
C ASN A 12 -27.89 -2.27 -25.37
N THR A 13 -28.06 -1.26 -24.51
CA THR A 13 -29.14 -0.26 -24.68
C THR A 13 -28.67 1.00 -25.42
N HIS A 14 -27.51 1.54 -25.05
CA HIS A 14 -26.94 2.74 -25.66
C HIS A 14 -25.51 2.45 -26.15
N PRO A 15 -25.15 2.85 -27.38
CA PRO A 15 -23.78 2.69 -27.90
C PRO A 15 -22.80 3.64 -27.21
N LEU A 16 -23.28 4.79 -26.69
CA LEU A 16 -22.48 5.79 -26.00
C LEU A 16 -23.25 6.33 -24.79
N THR A 17 -22.62 6.31 -23.62
CA THR A 17 -23.09 6.97 -22.40
C THR A 17 -22.03 7.95 -21.91
N LEU A 18 -22.43 9.18 -21.63
CA LEU A 18 -21.60 10.24 -21.05
C LEU A 18 -21.94 10.40 -19.58
N VAL A 19 -20.92 10.38 -18.74
CA VAL A 19 -21.09 10.39 -17.28
C VAL A 19 -20.34 11.57 -16.68
N SER A 20 -21.08 12.46 -16.02
CA SER A 20 -20.52 13.45 -15.10
C SER A 20 -20.38 12.80 -13.73
N ASP A 21 -19.16 12.54 -13.29
CA ASP A 21 -18.83 11.87 -12.03
C ASP A 21 -17.73 12.63 -11.26
N PRO A 22 -18.04 13.84 -10.73
CA PRO A 22 -17.09 14.65 -9.97
C PRO A 22 -16.58 13.95 -8.71
N ASP A 23 -17.37 13.01 -8.17
CA ASP A 23 -17.08 12.29 -6.93
C ASP A 23 -16.39 10.93 -7.16
N ALA A 24 -16.15 10.56 -8.42
CA ALA A 24 -15.52 9.30 -8.85
C ALA A 24 -16.22 8.03 -8.34
N LEU A 25 -17.55 8.02 -8.32
CA LEU A 25 -18.39 6.87 -7.98
C LEU A 25 -18.16 5.66 -8.91
N LEU A 26 -17.91 5.88 -10.21
CA LEU A 26 -17.58 4.80 -11.15
C LEU A 26 -16.18 4.22 -10.94
N GLY A 27 -15.36 4.82 -10.07
CA GLY A 27 -14.03 4.30 -9.73
C GLY A 27 -14.06 3.06 -8.83
N ASP A 28 -15.24 2.60 -8.41
CA ASP A 28 -15.40 1.41 -7.57
C ASP A 28 -15.10 0.11 -8.34
N GLU A 29 -14.29 -0.77 -7.75
CA GLU A 29 -13.85 -2.02 -8.39
C GLU A 29 -15.00 -2.91 -8.85
N GLU A 30 -16.04 -3.06 -8.03
CA GLU A 30 -17.18 -3.92 -8.37
C GLU A 30 -18.02 -3.34 -9.51
N LEU A 31 -18.18 -2.01 -9.53
CA LEU A 31 -18.83 -1.31 -10.64
C LEU A 31 -18.02 -1.50 -11.92
N LEU A 32 -16.71 -1.25 -11.88
CA LEU A 32 -15.82 -1.39 -13.04
C LEU A 32 -15.87 -2.81 -13.60
N THR A 33 -15.74 -3.82 -12.75
CA THR A 33 -15.76 -5.23 -13.17
C THR A 33 -17.13 -5.64 -13.69
N THR A 34 -18.22 -5.18 -13.09
CA THR A 34 -19.58 -5.50 -13.54
C THR A 34 -19.93 -4.81 -14.86
N LEU A 35 -19.51 -3.55 -15.04
CA LEU A 35 -19.68 -2.83 -16.31
C LEU A 35 -18.87 -3.47 -17.44
N ALA A 36 -17.64 -3.89 -17.16
CA ALA A 36 -16.83 -4.65 -18.11
C ALA A 36 -17.50 -5.98 -18.50
N LYS A 37 -18.07 -6.72 -17.54
CA LYS A 37 -18.86 -7.94 -17.81
C LYS A 37 -20.10 -7.69 -18.68
N ARG A 38 -20.68 -6.48 -18.62
CA ARG A 38 -21.80 -6.05 -19.49
C ARG A 38 -21.33 -5.60 -20.88
N GLY A 39 -20.03 -5.65 -21.16
CA GLY A 39 -19.43 -5.28 -22.44
C GLY A 39 -19.06 -3.80 -22.57
N PHE A 40 -19.18 -2.99 -21.51
CA PHE A 40 -18.86 -1.57 -21.60
C PHE A 40 -17.34 -1.32 -21.64
N THR A 41 -16.93 -0.45 -22.57
CA THR A 41 -15.59 0.14 -22.58
C THR A 41 -15.62 1.48 -21.85
N ILE A 42 -14.97 1.58 -20.70
CA ILE A 42 -14.88 2.81 -19.90
C ILE A 42 -13.68 3.64 -20.34
N ILE A 43 -13.92 4.91 -20.68
CA ILE A 43 -12.91 5.88 -21.11
C ILE A 43 -12.88 7.02 -20.09
N SER A 44 -11.81 7.06 -19.29
CA SER A 44 -11.50 8.10 -18.30
C SER A 44 -10.18 8.79 -18.66
N GLU A 45 -10.15 9.47 -19.81
CA GLU A 45 -8.96 10.16 -20.32
C GLU A 45 -9.22 11.68 -20.35
N PRO A 46 -8.45 12.48 -19.58
CA PRO A 46 -8.62 13.93 -19.52
C PRO A 46 -8.13 14.65 -20.77
N ASP A 47 -7.15 14.09 -21.51
CA ASP A 47 -6.70 14.68 -22.77
C ASP A 47 -7.77 14.44 -23.87
N PRO A 48 -8.39 15.50 -24.42
CA PRO A 48 -9.45 15.36 -25.41
C PRO A 48 -9.01 14.61 -26.68
N ILE A 49 -7.75 14.77 -27.10
CA ILE A 49 -7.22 14.12 -28.31
C ILE A 49 -7.08 12.62 -28.06
N ARG A 50 -6.51 12.23 -26.91
CA ARG A 50 -6.41 10.81 -26.53
C ARG A 50 -7.77 10.19 -26.27
N GLN A 51 -8.68 10.92 -25.62
CA GLN A 51 -10.05 10.48 -25.42
C GLN A 51 -10.74 10.17 -26.76
N ARG A 52 -10.59 11.06 -27.75
CA ARG A 52 -11.14 10.85 -29.10
C ARG A 52 -10.52 9.64 -29.80
N HIS A 53 -9.20 9.49 -29.71
CA HIS A 53 -8.50 8.32 -30.24
C HIS A 53 -9.05 7.02 -29.61
N LEU A 54 -9.15 6.95 -28.28
CA LEU A 54 -9.70 5.79 -27.57
C LEU A 54 -11.14 5.49 -28.00
N TYR A 55 -12.00 6.50 -28.08
CA TYR A 55 -13.37 6.34 -28.56
C TYR A 55 -13.43 5.74 -29.98
N SER A 56 -12.57 6.21 -30.89
CA SER A 56 -12.54 5.72 -32.28
C SER A 56 -11.92 4.32 -32.46
N THR A 57 -11.05 3.89 -31.54
CA THR A 57 -10.26 2.65 -31.68
C THR A 57 -10.79 1.50 -30.83
N THR A 58 -11.74 1.77 -29.95
CA THR A 58 -12.32 0.76 -29.04
C THR A 58 -13.76 0.43 -29.40
N ASN A 59 -14.21 -0.76 -29.03
CA ASN A 59 -15.53 -1.24 -29.39
C ASN A 59 -16.62 -0.67 -28.46
N PRO A 60 -17.80 -0.30 -28.99
CA PRO A 60 -18.96 0.06 -28.19
C PRO A 60 -19.54 -1.18 -27.48
N PRO A 61 -20.36 -0.99 -26.42
CA PRO A 61 -20.82 0.29 -25.89
C PRO A 61 -19.77 1.04 -25.06
N HIS A 62 -19.70 2.37 -25.22
CA HIS A 62 -18.73 3.23 -24.53
C HIS A 62 -19.34 3.96 -23.34
N ILE A 63 -18.55 4.12 -22.27
CA ILE A 63 -18.82 5.03 -21.16
C ILE A 63 -17.70 6.07 -21.11
N ILE A 64 -18.00 7.33 -21.44
CA ILE A 64 -17.04 8.43 -21.31
C ILE A 64 -17.30 9.13 -19.96
N VAL A 65 -16.29 9.15 -19.10
CA VAL A 65 -16.38 9.73 -17.75
C VAL A 65 -15.64 11.05 -17.69
N THR A 66 -16.29 12.08 -17.16
CA THR A 66 -15.70 13.40 -16.88
C THR A 66 -16.05 13.85 -15.47
N SER A 67 -15.16 14.63 -14.84
CA SER A 67 -15.44 15.30 -13.56
C SER A 67 -16.22 16.62 -13.76
N GLU A 68 -16.26 17.11 -15.00
CA GLU A 68 -16.86 18.40 -15.36
C GLU A 68 -18.32 18.23 -15.84
N ALA A 69 -19.00 19.36 -16.05
CA ALA A 69 -20.31 19.35 -16.68
C ALA A 69 -20.26 18.69 -18.07
N LEU A 70 -21.24 17.85 -18.38
CA LEU A 70 -21.33 17.14 -19.66
C LEU A 70 -21.31 18.07 -20.88
N SER A 71 -21.79 19.32 -20.72
CA SER A 71 -21.78 20.34 -21.77
C SER A 71 -20.39 20.80 -22.19
N GLN A 72 -19.34 20.46 -21.44
CA GLN A 72 -17.95 20.75 -21.83
C GLN A 72 -17.36 19.69 -22.78
N LEU A 73 -18.03 18.54 -22.95
CA LEU A 73 -17.59 17.52 -23.89
C LEU A 73 -17.80 17.99 -25.34
N PRO A 74 -17.02 17.46 -26.30
CA PRO A 74 -17.25 17.73 -27.73
C PRO A 74 -18.71 17.54 -28.13
N TYR A 75 -19.26 18.52 -28.85
CA TYR A 75 -20.69 18.59 -29.13
C TYR A 75 -21.22 17.35 -29.88
N ASP A 76 -20.40 16.74 -30.75
CA ASP A 76 -20.76 15.52 -31.47
C ASP A 76 -20.95 14.32 -30.53
N LEU A 77 -20.11 14.19 -29.50
CA LEU A 77 -20.30 13.19 -28.44
C LEU A 77 -21.51 13.52 -27.59
N TRP A 78 -21.61 14.79 -27.15
CA TRP A 78 -22.69 15.27 -26.30
C TRP A 78 -24.07 15.05 -26.93
N GLN A 79 -24.23 15.34 -28.22
CA GLN A 79 -25.51 15.19 -28.92
C GLN A 79 -25.94 13.72 -29.07
N GLN A 80 -25.00 12.79 -29.21
CA GLN A 80 -25.29 11.37 -29.51
C GLN A 80 -25.39 10.50 -28.26
N GLY A 81 -24.66 10.84 -27.20
CA GLY A 81 -24.53 10.02 -26.01
C GLY A 81 -25.68 10.19 -25.04
N GLN A 82 -26.03 9.12 -24.32
CA GLN A 82 -26.94 9.22 -23.19
C GLN A 82 -26.25 9.91 -22.00
N HIS A 83 -26.90 10.89 -21.37
CA HIS A 83 -26.36 11.67 -20.27
C HIS A 83 -26.72 11.07 -18.92
N VAL A 84 -25.70 10.82 -18.11
CA VAL A 84 -25.83 10.36 -16.72
C VAL A 84 -25.04 11.30 -15.82
N THR A 85 -25.63 11.74 -14.72
CA THR A 85 -24.93 12.52 -13.69
C THR A 85 -24.93 11.72 -12.40
N LEU A 86 -23.73 11.52 -11.84
CA LEU A 86 -23.52 10.84 -10.57
C LEU A 86 -22.98 11.85 -9.57
N ALA A 87 -23.57 11.89 -8.37
CA ALA A 87 -23.10 12.75 -7.29
C ALA A 87 -23.36 12.08 -5.94
N LEU A 88 -22.42 12.14 -5.00
CA LEU A 88 -22.54 11.43 -3.72
C LEU A 88 -23.76 11.87 -2.91
N HIS A 89 -24.14 13.15 -3.00
CA HIS A 89 -25.26 13.68 -2.21
C HIS A 89 -26.60 13.04 -2.58
N THR A 90 -26.74 12.44 -3.78
CA THR A 90 -27.94 11.69 -4.16
C THR A 90 -28.03 10.35 -3.45
N PHE A 91 -26.88 9.75 -3.08
CA PHE A 91 -26.81 8.47 -2.39
C PHE A 91 -26.75 8.61 -0.86
N PHE A 92 -26.17 9.71 -0.36
CA PHE A 92 -26.01 9.96 1.08
C PHE A 92 -26.59 11.32 1.52
N PRO A 93 -27.88 11.59 1.29
CA PRO A 93 -28.47 12.93 1.49
C PRO A 93 -28.54 13.38 2.97
N ARG A 94 -28.41 12.43 3.90
CA ARG A 94 -28.54 12.68 5.35
C ARG A 94 -27.20 12.88 6.08
N LEU A 95 -26.08 12.82 5.36
CA LEU A 95 -24.74 12.97 5.93
C LEU A 95 -24.09 14.26 5.40
N ALA A 96 -23.15 14.81 6.16
CA ALA A 96 -22.39 15.97 5.71
C ALA A 96 -21.52 15.61 4.50
N TYR A 97 -21.81 16.24 3.36
CA TYR A 97 -21.19 15.94 2.06
C TYR A 97 -19.64 15.96 2.07
N PRO A 98 -18.95 16.94 2.67
CA PRO A 98 -17.49 16.97 2.68
C PRO A 98 -16.86 15.72 3.34
N LEU A 99 -17.49 15.17 4.38
CA LEU A 99 -17.01 13.97 5.06
C LEU A 99 -17.18 12.74 4.16
N VAL A 100 -18.34 12.59 3.52
CA VAL A 100 -18.59 11.48 2.59
C VAL A 100 -17.69 11.55 1.36
N GLN A 101 -17.45 12.76 0.85
CA GLN A 101 -16.54 12.98 -0.28
C GLN A 101 -15.10 12.60 0.05
N SER A 102 -14.66 12.79 1.29
CA SER A 102 -13.30 12.42 1.73
C SER A 102 -13.05 10.92 1.84
N LEU A 103 -14.10 10.08 1.85
CA LEU A 103 -13.98 8.63 1.97
C LEU A 103 -13.48 7.99 0.66
N THR A 104 -12.70 6.91 0.78
CA THR A 104 -12.31 6.06 -0.35
C THR A 104 -13.51 5.28 -0.90
N SER A 105 -13.38 4.69 -2.09
CA SER A 105 -14.46 3.89 -2.69
C SER A 105 -14.89 2.74 -1.77
N ASN A 106 -13.92 2.04 -1.17
CA ASN A 106 -14.20 0.94 -0.27
C ASN A 106 -14.95 1.40 1.00
N GLN A 107 -14.50 2.50 1.61
CA GLN A 107 -15.18 3.11 2.76
C GLN A 107 -16.61 3.56 2.42
N ARG A 108 -16.86 4.08 1.21
CA ARG A 108 -18.21 4.44 0.74
C ARG A 108 -19.09 3.21 0.51
N THR A 109 -18.51 2.08 0.10
CA THR A 109 -19.23 0.81 -0.03
C THR A 109 -19.67 0.30 1.34
N LEU A 110 -18.80 0.33 2.36
CA LEU A 110 -19.17 0.03 3.75
C LEU A 110 -20.27 0.98 4.25
N LEU A 111 -20.14 2.28 3.96
CA LEU A 111 -21.16 3.27 4.29
C LEU A 111 -22.52 2.97 3.63
N ALA A 112 -22.51 2.52 2.37
CA ALA A 112 -23.73 2.16 1.65
C ALA A 112 -24.42 0.90 2.18
N GLN A 113 -23.69 0.03 2.88
CA GLN A 113 -24.21 -1.16 3.57
C GLN A 113 -24.69 -0.85 5.00
N SER A 114 -24.34 0.32 5.53
CA SER A 114 -24.68 0.74 6.88
C SER A 114 -26.12 1.27 6.98
N PRO A 115 -26.81 1.12 8.13
CA PRO A 115 -28.17 1.61 8.30
C PRO A 115 -28.24 3.14 8.17
N PRO A 116 -29.07 3.71 7.29
CA PRO A 116 -29.10 5.16 7.09
C PRO A 116 -29.54 5.87 8.37
N PRO A 117 -28.98 7.05 8.69
CA PRO A 117 -29.34 7.78 9.89
C PRO A 117 -30.83 8.20 9.85
N PRO A 118 -31.52 8.23 11.00
CA PRO A 118 -32.96 8.51 11.05
C PRO A 118 -33.30 9.94 10.62
N ALA A 119 -32.37 10.88 10.80
CA ALA A 119 -32.50 12.28 10.41
C ALA A 119 -31.21 12.77 9.75
N ARG A 120 -31.27 13.97 9.15
CA ARG A 120 -30.08 14.64 8.60
C ARG A 120 -29.12 14.99 9.73
N LEU A 121 -27.87 14.56 9.61
CA LEU A 121 -26.82 14.80 10.59
C LEU A 121 -26.00 16.02 10.19
N GLY A 122 -25.65 16.84 11.18
CA GLY A 122 -24.59 17.85 11.05
C GLY A 122 -23.19 17.21 11.14
N GLN A 123 -22.14 17.99 10.87
CA GLN A 123 -20.76 17.50 10.75
C GLN A 123 -20.30 16.62 11.92
N ARG A 124 -20.41 17.11 13.17
CA ARG A 124 -20.01 16.34 14.37
C ARG A 124 -20.74 15.00 14.51
N LYS A 125 -22.04 14.97 14.23
CA LYS A 125 -22.84 13.72 14.29
C LYS A 125 -22.51 12.79 13.12
N THR A 126 -22.20 13.33 11.94
CA THR A 126 -21.70 12.54 10.81
C THR A 126 -20.36 11.91 11.12
N VAL A 127 -19.42 12.62 11.76
CA VAL A 127 -18.13 12.04 12.21
C VAL A 127 -18.36 10.84 13.12
N ALA A 128 -19.16 10.99 14.19
CA ALA A 128 -19.46 9.90 15.12
C ALA A 128 -20.12 8.70 14.41
N TYR A 129 -21.06 8.96 13.50
CA TYR A 129 -21.71 7.93 12.70
C TYR A 129 -20.71 7.19 11.80
N LEU A 130 -19.79 7.90 11.13
CA LEU A 130 -18.78 7.28 10.28
C LEU A 130 -17.80 6.43 11.11
N PHE A 131 -17.34 6.94 12.26
CA PHE A 131 -16.48 6.14 13.14
C PHE A 131 -17.15 4.83 13.56
N GLN A 132 -18.40 4.89 13.99
CA GLN A 132 -19.13 3.71 14.43
C GLN A 132 -19.39 2.70 13.31
N HIS A 133 -19.85 3.16 12.14
CA HIS A 133 -20.37 2.26 11.11
C HIS A 133 -19.40 1.93 9.98
N VAL A 134 -18.42 2.80 9.70
CA VAL A 134 -17.44 2.60 8.62
C VAL A 134 -16.09 2.17 9.18
N PHE A 135 -15.68 2.73 10.33
CA PHE A 135 -14.37 2.47 10.91
C PHE A 135 -14.41 1.58 12.15
N ASN A 136 -15.59 1.08 12.56
CA ASN A 136 -15.78 0.23 13.74
C ASN A 136 -15.13 0.79 15.03
N LEU A 137 -15.16 2.12 15.20
CA LEU A 137 -14.60 2.82 16.34
C LEU A 137 -15.72 3.37 17.23
N ASN A 138 -15.79 2.88 18.47
CA ASN A 138 -16.63 3.47 19.50
C ASN A 138 -15.92 4.67 20.15
N THR A 139 -16.22 5.88 19.69
CA THR A 139 -15.61 7.11 20.20
C THR A 139 -15.90 7.41 21.67
N ASN A 140 -16.90 6.76 22.26
CA ASN A 140 -17.26 6.95 23.66
C ASN A 140 -16.41 6.11 24.62
N ALA A 141 -15.75 5.07 24.13
CA ALA A 141 -14.87 4.18 24.90
C ALA A 141 -13.38 4.54 24.75
N LEU A 142 -13.09 5.72 24.18
CA LEU A 142 -11.73 6.23 23.98
C LEU A 142 -11.10 6.78 25.26
N ASP A 143 -11.83 6.85 26.37
CA ASP A 143 -11.23 7.06 27.69
C ASP A 143 -10.40 5.84 28.15
N ASN A 144 -10.65 4.66 27.57
CA ASN A 144 -9.82 3.47 27.73
C ASN A 144 -8.75 3.39 26.59
N PRO A 145 -7.44 3.49 26.89
CA PRO A 145 -6.34 3.34 25.93
C PRO A 145 -6.42 2.08 25.09
N LEU A 146 -6.97 0.99 25.62
CA LEU A 146 -7.10 -0.29 24.94
C LEU A 146 -8.01 -0.22 23.72
N THR A 147 -9.10 0.55 23.81
CA THR A 147 -10.01 0.76 22.68
C THR A 147 -9.24 1.39 21.52
N LEU A 148 -8.41 2.39 21.82
CA LEU A 148 -7.58 3.05 20.81
C LEU A 148 -6.51 2.11 20.24
N LEU A 149 -5.74 1.43 21.09
CA LEU A 149 -4.64 0.56 20.63
C LEU A 149 -5.12 -0.64 19.81
N ASN A 150 -6.19 -1.30 20.26
CA ASN A 150 -6.79 -2.39 19.51
C ASN A 150 -7.34 -1.90 18.17
N TRP A 151 -8.04 -0.75 18.16
CA TRP A 151 -8.53 -0.16 16.92
C TRP A 151 -7.38 0.21 15.97
N LEU A 152 -6.31 0.87 16.46
CA LEU A 152 -5.13 1.21 15.65
C LEU A 152 -4.47 -0.03 15.05
N SER A 153 -4.33 -1.11 15.83
CA SER A 153 -3.76 -2.37 15.36
C SER A 153 -4.56 -3.01 14.21
N GLN A 154 -5.87 -2.77 14.16
CA GLN A 154 -6.73 -3.26 13.08
C GLN A 154 -6.75 -2.28 11.91
N HIS A 155 -6.86 -0.99 12.20
CA HIS A 155 -6.90 0.08 11.19
C HIS A 155 -5.62 0.13 10.36
N HIS A 156 -4.45 0.03 10.99
CA HIS A 156 -3.15 0.07 10.30
C HIS A 156 -2.85 -1.17 9.44
N ARG A 157 -3.64 -2.25 9.57
CA ARG A 157 -3.60 -3.37 8.60
C ARG A 157 -4.40 -3.06 7.34
N GLN A 158 -5.39 -2.18 7.42
CA GLN A 158 -6.22 -1.85 6.26
C GLN A 158 -5.44 -0.93 5.32
N PRO A 159 -5.55 -1.14 3.99
CA PRO A 159 -4.85 -0.31 3.02
C PRO A 159 -5.48 1.08 2.85
N ASP A 160 -6.76 1.24 3.21
CA ASP A 160 -7.47 2.51 3.11
C ASP A 160 -7.07 3.46 4.25
N PRO A 161 -6.53 4.65 3.94
CA PRO A 161 -6.16 5.60 4.98
C PRO A 161 -7.40 6.22 5.64
N LEU A 162 -7.27 6.62 6.90
CA LEU A 162 -8.25 7.52 7.53
C LEU A 162 -8.21 8.90 6.82
N PRO A 163 -9.34 9.43 6.33
CA PRO A 163 -9.39 10.76 5.73
C PRO A 163 -8.96 11.85 6.71
N GLN A 164 -8.32 12.91 6.20
CA GLN A 164 -7.78 13.98 7.06
C GLN A 164 -8.85 14.61 7.96
N LEU A 165 -10.06 14.86 7.44
CA LEU A 165 -11.16 15.41 8.24
C LEU A 165 -11.56 14.52 9.43
N LEU A 166 -11.40 13.19 9.31
CA LEU A 166 -11.65 12.26 10.39
C LEU A 166 -10.43 12.13 11.31
N LYS A 167 -9.20 12.19 10.78
CA LYS A 167 -7.97 12.27 11.59
C LYS A 167 -8.02 13.47 12.54
N ASP A 168 -8.33 14.64 11.99
CA ASP A 168 -8.40 15.89 12.77
C ASP A 168 -9.46 15.78 13.88
N ALA A 169 -10.64 15.23 13.56
CA ALA A 169 -11.71 15.04 14.55
C ALA A 169 -11.36 13.99 15.63
N LEU A 170 -10.65 12.92 15.26
CA LEU A 170 -10.16 11.93 16.22
C LEU A 170 -9.09 12.54 17.14
N LEU A 171 -8.15 13.30 16.57
CA LEU A 171 -7.11 14.01 17.32
C LEU A 171 -7.70 15.02 18.28
N GLU A 172 -8.67 15.84 17.86
CA GLU A 172 -9.38 16.78 18.72
C GLU A 172 -10.03 16.05 19.91
N LYS A 173 -10.69 14.92 19.64
CA LYS A 173 -11.34 14.10 20.66
C LYS A 173 -10.33 13.52 21.66
N LEU A 174 -9.25 12.91 21.18
CA LEU A 174 -8.24 12.27 22.02
C LEU A 174 -7.45 13.30 22.84
N SER A 175 -7.11 14.45 22.26
CA SER A 175 -6.39 15.53 22.95
C SER A 175 -7.19 16.15 24.09
N SER A 176 -8.53 15.98 24.09
CA SER A 176 -9.38 16.42 25.21
C SER A 176 -9.35 15.48 26.42
N LEU A 177 -8.77 14.29 26.28
CA LEU A 177 -8.70 13.27 27.33
C LEU A 177 -7.32 13.31 28.01
N PRO A 178 -7.24 13.58 29.33
CA PRO A 178 -5.96 13.72 30.03
C PRO A 178 -5.04 12.50 29.95
N ILE A 179 -5.59 11.29 29.78
CA ILE A 179 -4.82 10.03 29.69
C ILE A 179 -3.87 9.98 28.49
N TYR A 180 -4.11 10.80 27.47
CA TYR A 180 -3.28 10.85 26.26
C TYR A 180 -2.39 12.10 26.17
N ALA A 181 -2.25 12.87 27.25
CA ALA A 181 -1.51 14.14 27.24
C ALA A 181 -0.07 13.99 26.70
N ASP A 182 0.59 12.90 27.06
CA ASP A 182 1.99 12.62 26.70
C ASP A 182 2.12 11.66 25.49
N TRP A 183 1.01 11.29 24.85
CA TRP A 183 1.04 10.34 23.74
C TRP A 183 1.34 11.04 22.40
N PRO A 184 2.16 10.43 21.52
CA PRO A 184 2.43 10.96 20.18
C PRO A 184 1.27 10.68 19.20
N LEU A 185 0.05 11.07 19.56
CA LEU A 185 -1.19 10.74 18.84
C LEU A 185 -1.17 11.03 17.33
N PRO A 186 -0.62 12.19 16.84
CA PRO A 186 -0.58 12.47 15.41
C PRO A 186 0.16 11.39 14.61
N ASP A 187 1.28 10.91 15.13
CA ASP A 187 2.13 9.91 14.48
C ASP A 187 1.53 8.51 14.61
N LEU A 188 0.99 8.18 15.79
CA LEU A 188 0.31 6.90 16.07
C LEU A 188 -0.88 6.67 15.15
N ILE A 189 -1.68 7.70 14.86
CA ILE A 189 -2.84 7.59 13.96
C ILE A 189 -2.43 7.57 12.49
N THR A 190 -1.35 8.27 12.15
CA THR A 190 -0.98 8.49 10.75
C THR A 190 -0.13 7.37 10.18
N THR A 191 0.79 6.80 10.96
CA THR A 191 1.79 5.89 10.42
C THR A 191 1.82 4.54 11.17
N PRO A 192 1.70 3.42 10.44
CA PRO A 192 1.85 2.09 11.04
C PRO A 192 3.22 1.86 11.70
N ALA A 193 4.25 2.54 11.20
CA ALA A 193 5.61 2.44 11.74
C ALA A 193 5.73 3.08 13.12
N ALA A 194 5.21 4.30 13.32
CA ALA A 194 5.21 4.93 14.64
C ALA A 194 4.38 4.14 15.65
N PHE A 195 3.26 3.53 15.21
CA PHE A 195 2.48 2.65 16.07
C PHE A 195 3.28 1.41 16.53
N ARG A 196 4.00 0.74 15.61
CA ARG A 196 4.90 -0.37 15.97
C ARG A 196 6.02 0.06 16.92
N ASP A 197 6.72 1.13 16.56
CA ASP A 197 7.86 1.62 17.32
C ASP A 197 7.41 2.01 18.74
N PHE A 198 6.25 2.66 18.89
CA PHE A 198 5.62 2.95 20.18
C PHE A 198 5.28 1.68 20.99
N ILE A 199 4.56 0.70 20.42
CA ILE A 199 4.22 -0.54 21.14
C ILE A 199 5.48 -1.29 21.58
N GLN A 200 6.52 -1.33 20.73
CA GLN A 200 7.80 -1.93 21.05
C GLN A 200 8.51 -1.21 22.20
N GLU A 201 8.57 0.12 22.18
CA GLU A 201 9.20 0.91 23.25
C GLU A 201 8.49 0.75 24.59
N GLN A 202 7.15 0.68 24.58
CA GLN A 202 6.35 0.47 25.78
C GLN A 202 6.56 -0.94 26.35
N TRP A 203 6.63 -1.96 25.50
CA TRP A 203 6.96 -3.33 25.91
C TRP A 203 8.37 -3.43 26.51
N LEU A 204 9.37 -2.85 25.84
CA LEU A 204 10.74 -2.82 26.36
C LEU A 204 10.79 -2.08 27.70
N GLY A 205 10.09 -0.95 27.85
CA GLY A 205 10.01 -0.22 29.13
C GLY A 205 9.43 -1.05 30.28
N TYR A 206 8.38 -1.86 30.02
CA TYR A 206 7.89 -2.82 31.00
C TYR A 206 8.97 -3.83 31.40
N LEU A 207 9.65 -4.42 30.42
CA LEU A 207 10.69 -5.42 30.67
C LEU A 207 11.89 -4.83 31.42
N GLU A 208 12.30 -3.60 31.14
CA GLU A 208 13.35 -2.90 31.89
C GLU A 208 12.96 -2.73 33.36
N ASN A 209 11.72 -2.33 33.63
CA ASN A 209 11.22 -2.17 35.00
C ASN A 209 11.19 -3.49 35.77
N GLN A 210 10.82 -4.60 35.11
CA GLN A 210 10.76 -5.93 35.74
C GLN A 210 12.14 -6.56 35.93
N THR A 211 13.05 -6.40 34.96
CA THR A 211 14.36 -7.07 34.98
C THR A 211 15.45 -6.23 35.62
N GLY A 212 15.31 -4.90 35.63
CA GLY A 212 16.34 -3.93 35.99
C GLY A 212 17.45 -3.78 34.93
N MET A 213 17.27 -4.37 33.74
CA MET A 213 18.22 -4.24 32.62
C MET A 213 17.85 -3.05 31.75
N THR A 214 18.85 -2.42 31.12
CA THR A 214 18.61 -1.41 30.09
C THR A 214 18.49 -2.10 28.73
N LEU A 215 17.30 -2.04 28.14
CA LEU A 215 16.92 -2.65 26.86
C LEU A 215 16.63 -1.61 25.78
N ARG A 216 16.40 -0.35 26.15
CA ARG A 216 16.17 0.78 25.25
C ARG A 216 17.43 1.63 25.10
N GLU A 217 17.71 2.09 23.88
CA GLU A 217 18.82 3.03 23.61
C GLU A 217 18.52 4.44 24.15
N THR A 218 17.24 4.82 24.19
CA THR A 218 16.75 6.10 24.70
C THR A 218 15.69 5.86 25.77
N ALA A 219 15.81 6.57 26.90
CA ALA A 219 14.79 6.58 27.94
C ALA A 219 13.51 7.23 27.37
N ALA A 220 12.48 6.42 27.16
CA ALA A 220 11.14 6.86 26.81
C ALA A 220 10.21 6.69 28.03
N ASP A 221 9.18 7.53 28.13
CA ASP A 221 8.21 7.41 29.21
C ASP A 221 7.43 6.10 29.09
N TYR A 222 7.25 5.43 30.21
CA TYR A 222 6.43 4.23 30.32
C TYR A 222 4.97 4.64 30.54
N LEU A 223 4.20 4.64 29.45
CA LEU A 223 2.84 5.15 29.34
C LEU A 223 1.78 4.03 29.35
N LEU A 224 2.16 2.79 29.03
CA LEU A 224 1.27 1.62 29.07
C LEU A 224 1.57 0.75 30.28
N ASP A 225 0.67 0.76 31.27
CA ASP A 225 0.77 -0.11 32.42
C ASP A 225 0.44 -1.57 32.05
N PHE A 226 1.46 -2.36 31.76
CA PHE A 226 1.36 -3.80 31.51
C PHE A 226 1.24 -4.61 32.81
N GLU A 227 1.59 -4.04 33.98
CA GLU A 227 1.63 -4.78 35.23
C GLU A 227 0.24 -4.95 35.84
N GLN A 228 -0.55 -3.87 35.86
CA GLN A 228 -1.86 -3.87 36.52
C GLN A 228 -3.03 -3.99 35.53
N ASN A 229 -2.79 -3.78 34.23
CA ASN A 229 -3.85 -3.77 33.23
C ASN A 229 -3.94 -5.10 32.46
N VAL A 230 -4.80 -5.99 32.94
CA VAL A 230 -5.06 -7.32 32.32
C VAL A 230 -5.49 -7.18 30.85
N ASP A 231 -6.29 -6.17 30.52
CA ASP A 231 -6.73 -5.98 29.14
C ASP A 231 -5.55 -5.67 28.20
N VAL A 232 -4.48 -5.01 28.69
CA VAL A 232 -3.26 -4.74 27.90
C VAL A 232 -2.45 -6.02 27.73
N GLN A 233 -2.39 -6.85 28.78
CA GLN A 233 -1.77 -8.17 28.73
C GLN A 233 -2.44 -9.06 27.67
N ASP A 234 -3.77 -9.02 27.57
CA ASP A 234 -4.56 -9.76 26.57
C ASP A 234 -4.34 -9.31 25.11
N LEU A 235 -3.77 -8.13 24.89
CA LEU A 235 -3.38 -7.66 23.55
C LEU A 235 -1.99 -8.16 23.13
N LEU A 236 -1.12 -8.54 24.07
CA LEU A 236 0.25 -8.96 23.78
C LEU A 236 0.29 -10.10 22.73
N PRO A 237 -0.47 -11.22 22.88
CA PRO A 237 -0.45 -12.28 21.88
C PRO A 237 -0.95 -11.82 20.50
N ARG A 238 -1.89 -10.87 20.47
CA ARG A 238 -2.44 -10.33 19.20
C ARG A 238 -1.46 -9.42 18.50
N TRP A 239 -0.67 -8.65 19.26
CA TRP A 239 0.39 -7.81 18.70
C TRP A 239 1.55 -8.65 18.17
N LEU A 240 1.94 -9.70 18.89
CA LEU A 240 2.95 -10.67 18.44
C LEU A 240 2.50 -11.40 17.16
N ARG A 241 1.34 -12.05 17.17
CA ARG A 241 0.74 -12.69 15.99
C ARG A 241 0.52 -11.69 14.84
N GLY A 242 0.31 -10.43 15.19
CA GLY A 242 0.08 -9.37 14.22
C GLY A 242 1.31 -8.71 13.64
N GLY A 243 2.51 -9.04 14.11
CA GLY A 243 3.74 -8.33 13.75
C GLY A 243 3.75 -6.85 14.20
N TRP A 244 2.91 -6.48 15.17
CA TRP A 244 2.93 -5.15 15.79
C TRP A 244 4.00 -5.04 16.88
N LEU A 245 4.38 -6.19 17.45
CA LEU A 245 5.41 -6.34 18.46
C LEU A 245 6.32 -7.50 18.08
N SER A 246 7.63 -7.33 18.28
CA SER A 246 8.60 -8.42 18.22
C SER A 246 8.99 -8.84 19.63
N PRO A 247 9.15 -10.16 19.88
CA PRO A 247 9.72 -10.64 21.14
C PRO A 247 11.06 -9.97 21.45
N ALA A 248 11.28 -9.62 22.72
CA ALA A 248 12.52 -9.00 23.17
C ALA A 248 13.52 -10.05 23.65
N GLU A 249 14.79 -9.95 23.23
CA GLU A 249 15.86 -10.80 23.74
C GLU A 249 16.25 -10.37 25.16
N ILE A 250 16.14 -11.29 26.12
CA ILE A 250 16.55 -11.05 27.51
C ILE A 250 17.65 -12.05 27.90
N PRO A 251 18.87 -11.58 28.25
CA PRO A 251 20.02 -12.43 28.58
C PRO A 251 19.80 -13.43 29.74
N ALA A 252 18.87 -13.11 30.65
CA ALA A 252 18.45 -13.98 31.73
C ALA A 252 17.03 -13.57 32.13
N PRO A 253 15.98 -14.26 31.63
CA PRO A 253 14.63 -13.99 32.12
C PRO A 253 14.60 -14.31 33.62
N ARG A 254 14.53 -13.28 34.46
CA ARG A 254 13.98 -13.44 35.82
C ARG A 254 12.53 -13.91 35.70
N GLU A 255 11.95 -14.45 36.77
CA GLU A 255 10.54 -14.90 36.80
C GLU A 255 9.61 -13.78 36.30
N LEU A 256 9.32 -13.81 35.00
CA LEU A 256 8.29 -13.02 34.38
C LEU A 256 6.96 -13.76 34.60
N PRO A 257 5.84 -13.03 34.73
CA PRO A 257 4.54 -13.67 34.75
C PRO A 257 4.30 -14.50 33.47
N ASP A 258 3.58 -15.63 33.58
CA ASP A 258 3.28 -16.55 32.46
C ASP A 258 2.73 -15.83 31.21
N TRP A 259 1.92 -14.78 31.39
CA TRP A 259 1.34 -14.02 30.28
C TRP A 259 2.39 -13.26 29.46
N ALA A 260 3.52 -12.89 30.07
CA ALA A 260 4.60 -12.09 29.49
C ALA A 260 5.64 -12.95 28.74
N GLU A 261 5.67 -14.26 29.00
CA GLU A 261 6.68 -15.16 28.43
C GLU A 261 6.68 -15.17 26.90
N ALA A 262 5.50 -15.11 26.27
CA ALA A 262 5.37 -15.08 24.82
C ALA A 262 6.03 -13.84 24.17
N GLY A 263 6.21 -12.76 24.93
CA GLY A 263 6.84 -11.52 24.45
C GLY A 263 8.35 -11.47 24.64
N VAL A 264 8.98 -12.56 25.11
CA VAL A 264 10.41 -12.62 25.42
C VAL A 264 11.06 -13.81 24.71
N LEU A 265 12.30 -13.61 24.27
CA LEU A 265 13.17 -14.66 23.79
C LEU A 265 14.11 -15.10 24.91
N VAL A 266 14.14 -16.41 25.16
CA VAL A 266 15.25 -17.05 25.87
C VAL A 266 16.54 -16.81 25.08
N PRO A 267 17.70 -16.59 25.72
CA PRO A 267 18.98 -16.51 25.01
C PRO A 267 19.14 -17.68 24.03
N ASP A 268 19.54 -17.37 22.80
CA ASP A 268 19.68 -18.32 21.67
C ASP A 268 18.36 -18.94 21.14
N GLY A 269 17.20 -18.47 21.60
CA GLY A 269 15.89 -18.90 21.09
C GLY A 269 15.50 -18.24 19.77
N ASP A 270 14.99 -19.02 18.81
CA ASP A 270 14.50 -18.51 17.53
C ASP A 270 12.96 -18.48 17.50
N HIS A 271 12.36 -17.28 17.44
CA HIS A 271 10.90 -17.09 17.30
C HIS A 271 10.40 -17.19 15.85
N ARG A 272 11.30 -17.20 14.87
CA ARG A 272 10.95 -17.20 13.44
C ARG A 272 10.12 -18.43 13.03
N PRO A 273 10.36 -19.64 13.56
CA PRO A 273 9.47 -20.78 13.34
C PRO A 273 8.06 -20.53 13.88
N GLN A 274 7.89 -19.98 15.08
CA GLN A 274 6.56 -19.66 15.61
C GLN A 274 5.85 -18.60 14.74
N ARG A 275 6.57 -17.53 14.36
CA ARG A 275 6.06 -16.51 13.44
C ARG A 275 5.64 -17.11 12.10
N PHE A 276 6.38 -18.08 11.58
CA PHE A 276 6.04 -18.82 10.37
C PHE A 276 4.70 -19.56 10.51
N HIS A 277 4.49 -20.27 11.63
CA HIS A 277 3.22 -20.96 11.89
C HIS A 277 2.05 -19.98 12.06
N ASP A 278 2.26 -18.87 12.78
CA ASP A 278 1.24 -17.82 12.95
C ASP A 278 0.80 -17.21 11.62
N LEU A 279 1.76 -16.91 10.73
CA LEU A 279 1.48 -16.39 9.38
C LEU A 279 0.78 -17.42 8.50
N LEU A 280 1.21 -18.68 8.57
CA LEU A 280 0.60 -19.79 7.84
C LEU A 280 -0.86 -19.96 8.23
N SER A 281 -1.14 -20.07 9.54
CA SER A 281 -2.51 -20.14 10.08
C SER A 281 -3.33 -18.90 9.72
N THR A 282 -2.77 -17.70 9.86
CA THR A 282 -3.47 -16.44 9.52
C THR A 282 -3.87 -16.40 8.04
N LEU A 283 -2.98 -16.81 7.14
CA LEU A 283 -3.23 -16.84 5.70
C LEU A 283 -4.25 -17.92 5.34
N GLU A 284 -4.15 -19.11 5.93
CA GLU A 284 -5.10 -20.21 5.74
C GLU A 284 -6.52 -19.84 6.22
N GLU A 285 -6.63 -19.19 7.38
CA GLU A 285 -7.91 -18.68 7.91
C GLU A 285 -8.48 -17.56 7.05
N SER A 286 -7.62 -16.79 6.39
CA SER A 286 -8.03 -15.71 5.48
C SER A 286 -8.44 -16.23 4.09
N LEU A 287 -8.06 -17.46 3.74
CA LEU A 287 -8.26 -18.07 2.42
C LEU A 287 -9.60 -18.78 2.10
N PRO A 288 -10.59 -18.98 3.00
CA PRO A 288 -11.82 -19.67 2.64
C PRO A 288 -13.02 -18.71 2.51
N LEU A 289 -13.11 -17.91 1.44
CA LEU A 289 -14.32 -17.15 1.07
C LEU A 289 -14.56 -17.02 -0.45
N GLY A 290 -14.50 -18.12 -1.20
CA GLY A 290 -15.05 -18.23 -2.56
C GLY A 290 -14.34 -17.42 -3.65
N GLU A 291 -14.46 -17.89 -4.90
CA GLU A 291 -13.69 -17.44 -6.08
C GLU A 291 -13.90 -15.95 -6.49
N ASP A 292 -14.69 -15.16 -5.77
CA ASP A 292 -15.18 -13.86 -6.23
C ASP A 292 -15.24 -12.71 -5.18
N ASN A 293 -14.86 -12.92 -3.91
CA ASN A 293 -15.17 -11.95 -2.85
C ASN A 293 -14.06 -10.94 -2.50
N LEU A 294 -12.78 -11.25 -2.70
CA LEU A 294 -11.72 -10.32 -2.31
C LEU A 294 -11.56 -9.22 -3.37
N ARG A 295 -11.72 -7.96 -2.93
CA ARG A 295 -11.32 -6.77 -3.69
C ARG A 295 -9.80 -6.60 -3.67
N TRP A 296 -9.25 -5.73 -4.52
CA TRP A 296 -7.83 -5.36 -4.51
C TRP A 296 -7.35 -4.97 -3.11
N ALA A 297 -8.15 -4.20 -2.37
CA ALA A 297 -7.84 -3.82 -0.99
C ALA A 297 -7.72 -5.04 -0.04
N GLY A 298 -8.53 -6.08 -0.25
CA GLY A 298 -8.46 -7.32 0.55
C GLY A 298 -7.21 -8.15 0.27
N TRP A 299 -6.67 -8.10 -0.95
CA TRP A 299 -5.42 -8.78 -1.29
C TRP A 299 -4.18 -8.13 -0.69
N GLN A 300 -4.20 -6.82 -0.45
CA GLN A 300 -3.00 -6.08 -0.03
C GLN A 300 -2.39 -6.57 1.30
N PRO A 301 -3.16 -6.80 2.39
CA PRO A 301 -2.61 -7.35 3.63
C PRO A 301 -2.04 -8.76 3.42
N LEU A 302 -2.77 -9.64 2.71
CA LEU A 302 -2.35 -11.02 2.44
C LEU A 302 -1.03 -11.09 1.67
N VAL A 303 -0.81 -10.16 0.73
CA VAL A 303 0.43 -10.07 -0.04
C VAL A 303 1.63 -9.72 0.85
N TRP A 304 1.46 -8.91 1.88
CA TRP A 304 2.52 -8.61 2.84
C TRP A 304 2.81 -9.79 3.76
N ASP A 305 1.78 -10.43 4.29
CA ASP A 305 1.92 -11.63 5.14
C ASP A 305 2.58 -12.78 4.35
N TRP A 306 2.18 -12.97 3.09
CA TRP A 306 2.80 -13.93 2.18
C TRP A 306 4.28 -13.60 1.91
N ALA A 307 4.62 -12.32 1.73
CA ALA A 307 6.00 -11.91 1.53
C ALA A 307 6.87 -12.18 2.76
N GLU A 308 6.34 -11.92 3.97
CA GLU A 308 7.03 -12.23 5.23
C GLU A 308 7.22 -13.74 5.40
N LEU A 309 6.16 -14.52 5.18
CA LEU A 309 6.21 -15.99 5.21
C LEU A 309 7.26 -16.52 4.21
N THR A 310 7.33 -15.93 3.02
CA THR A 310 8.33 -16.26 1.99
C THR A 310 9.75 -15.95 2.47
N VAL A 311 9.98 -14.84 3.17
CA VAL A 311 11.31 -14.54 3.76
C VAL A 311 11.67 -15.60 4.80
N LEU A 312 10.77 -15.92 5.72
CA LEU A 312 11.01 -16.94 6.76
C LEU A 312 11.31 -18.31 6.14
N ARG A 313 10.60 -18.68 5.08
CA ARG A 313 10.78 -19.94 4.35
C ARG A 313 12.18 -20.13 3.75
N TYR A 314 12.80 -19.05 3.30
CA TYR A 314 14.04 -19.09 2.52
C TYR A 314 15.26 -18.51 3.26
N THR A 315 15.06 -18.00 4.48
CA THR A 315 16.14 -17.59 5.37
C THR A 315 16.87 -18.85 5.91
N SER A 316 18.19 -18.93 5.70
CA SER A 316 18.98 -20.16 5.93
C SER A 316 19.01 -20.66 7.37
N ASP A 317 18.99 -19.74 8.30
CA ASP A 317 19.18 -19.96 9.73
C ASP A 317 17.85 -20.15 10.47
N VAL A 318 16.73 -20.22 9.73
CA VAL A 318 15.43 -20.63 10.28
C VAL A 318 15.30 -22.15 10.10
N GLU A 319 15.21 -22.87 11.21
CA GLU A 319 14.99 -24.31 11.20
C GLU A 319 13.50 -24.62 10.98
N LEU A 320 13.15 -25.02 9.76
CA LEU A 320 11.79 -25.45 9.38
C LEU A 320 11.75 -26.96 9.12
N SER A 321 10.70 -27.60 9.63
CA SER A 321 10.43 -29.03 9.47
C SER A 321 10.11 -29.38 8.01
N ALA A 322 10.04 -30.67 7.67
CA ALA A 322 9.57 -31.09 6.34
C ALA A 322 8.08 -30.74 6.14
N GLU A 323 7.28 -30.89 7.20
CA GLU A 323 5.84 -30.58 7.22
C GLU A 323 5.59 -29.07 7.01
N ASP A 324 6.41 -28.20 7.59
CA ASP A 324 6.33 -26.74 7.40
C ASP A 324 6.52 -26.37 5.93
N LYS A 325 7.47 -27.04 5.27
CA LYS A 325 7.81 -26.81 3.86
C LYS A 325 6.70 -27.31 2.94
N GLU A 326 6.07 -28.42 3.28
CA GLU A 326 4.90 -28.96 2.56
C GLU A 326 3.68 -28.06 2.74
N SER A 327 3.41 -27.60 3.96
CA SER A 327 2.31 -26.69 4.29
C SER A 327 2.45 -25.36 3.55
N TYR A 328 3.67 -24.80 3.49
CA TYR A 328 3.95 -23.63 2.65
C TYR A 328 3.65 -23.85 1.16
N GLN A 329 4.04 -25.01 0.61
CA GLN A 329 3.79 -25.32 -0.81
C GLN A 329 2.28 -25.50 -1.08
N HIS A 330 1.56 -26.11 -0.13
CA HIS A 330 0.11 -26.25 -0.20
C HIS A 330 -0.56 -24.87 -0.22
N LEU A 331 -0.21 -24.01 0.72
CA LEU A 331 -0.71 -22.63 0.82
C LEU A 331 -0.37 -21.82 -0.45
N GLN A 332 0.86 -21.94 -0.96
CA GLN A 332 1.28 -21.31 -2.22
C GLN A 332 0.35 -21.67 -3.38
N LYS A 333 0.01 -22.96 -3.49
CA LYS A 333 -0.88 -23.45 -4.54
C LYS A 333 -2.28 -22.86 -4.37
N GLN A 334 -2.84 -22.89 -3.16
CA GLN A 334 -4.16 -22.30 -2.88
C GLN A 334 -4.22 -20.81 -3.22
N LEU A 335 -3.19 -20.04 -2.83
CA LEU A 335 -3.07 -18.62 -3.17
C LEU A 335 -3.03 -18.38 -4.68
N ASN A 336 -2.25 -19.18 -5.40
CA ASN A 336 -2.18 -19.08 -6.87
C ASN A 336 -3.52 -19.41 -7.54
N ASP A 337 -4.17 -20.47 -7.08
CA ASP A 337 -5.46 -20.94 -7.61
C ASP A 337 -6.57 -19.90 -7.35
N ALA A 338 -6.50 -19.13 -6.26
CA ALA A 338 -7.42 -18.03 -5.97
C ALA A 338 -7.05 -16.71 -6.69
N PHE A 339 -5.77 -16.33 -6.69
CA PHE A 339 -5.32 -15.03 -7.19
C PHE A 339 -5.34 -14.96 -8.72
N LEU A 340 -4.98 -16.03 -9.44
CA LEU A 340 -4.88 -16.00 -10.90
C LEU A 340 -6.23 -15.76 -11.60
N PRO A 341 -7.34 -16.44 -11.25
CA PRO A 341 -8.66 -16.13 -11.79
C PRO A 341 -9.10 -14.70 -11.44
N TRP A 342 -8.88 -14.29 -10.18
CA TRP A 342 -9.18 -12.93 -9.73
C TRP A 342 -8.44 -11.88 -10.56
N LEU A 343 -7.13 -12.08 -10.79
CA LEU A 343 -6.29 -11.17 -11.55
C LEU A 343 -6.77 -11.05 -12.99
N ARG A 344 -7.08 -12.17 -13.66
CA ARG A 344 -7.60 -12.16 -15.04
C ARG A 344 -8.89 -11.35 -15.17
N LYS A 345 -9.76 -11.45 -14.17
CA LYS A 345 -11.06 -10.75 -14.13
C LYS A 345 -10.91 -9.26 -13.82
N ASN A 346 -10.07 -8.89 -12.84
CA ASN A 346 -10.06 -7.54 -12.27
C ASN A 346 -8.92 -6.65 -12.79
N TYR A 347 -7.88 -7.20 -13.42
CA TYR A 347 -6.72 -6.43 -13.88
C TYR A 347 -7.09 -5.30 -14.87
N PRO A 348 -7.77 -5.55 -16.01
CA PRO A 348 -8.14 -4.46 -16.92
C PRO A 348 -9.10 -3.42 -16.32
N PRO A 349 -10.18 -3.79 -15.61
CA PRO A 349 -11.07 -2.83 -14.96
C PRO A 349 -10.35 -1.89 -13.97
N LEU A 350 -9.44 -2.43 -13.15
CA LEU A 350 -8.64 -1.63 -12.20
C LEU A 350 -7.68 -0.62 -12.89
N ALA A 351 -7.38 -0.81 -14.18
CA ALA A 351 -6.56 0.11 -14.97
C ALA A 351 -7.33 1.33 -15.49
N SER A 352 -8.63 1.45 -15.21
CA SER A 352 -9.49 2.55 -15.69
C SER A 352 -9.13 3.91 -15.09
N LYS A 353 -8.71 3.94 -13.82
CA LYS A 353 -8.36 5.18 -13.10
C LYS A 353 -6.93 5.16 -12.57
N SER A 354 -6.16 6.19 -12.91
CA SER A 354 -4.76 6.33 -12.51
C SER A 354 -4.51 7.23 -11.30
N LEU A 355 -5.49 8.06 -10.93
CA LEU A 355 -5.39 9.07 -9.87
C LEU A 355 -6.61 9.05 -8.94
N PRO A 356 -6.48 9.49 -7.67
CA PRO A 356 -5.25 9.96 -7.03
C PRO A 356 -4.29 8.84 -6.63
N GLN A 357 -4.76 7.59 -6.61
CA GLN A 357 -3.94 6.42 -6.26
C GLN A 357 -3.65 5.57 -7.51
N PRO A 358 -2.36 5.31 -7.82
CA PRO A 358 -2.00 4.38 -8.89
C PRO A 358 -2.30 2.93 -8.47
N HIS A 359 -2.68 2.11 -9.47
CA HIS A 359 -2.93 0.68 -9.31
C HIS A 359 -1.97 -0.16 -10.16
N HIS A 360 -1.50 0.39 -11.28
CA HIS A 360 -0.63 -0.28 -12.25
C HIS A 360 0.66 0.50 -12.44
N LEU A 361 1.74 -0.16 -12.83
CA LEU A 361 3.04 0.50 -13.06
C LEU A 361 2.96 1.67 -14.05
N HIS A 362 2.18 1.54 -15.13
CA HIS A 362 2.00 2.64 -16.09
C HIS A 362 1.26 3.86 -15.53
N HIS A 363 0.65 3.78 -14.34
CA HIS A 363 0.07 4.93 -13.66
C HIS A 363 1.12 5.77 -12.92
N VAL A 364 2.28 5.18 -12.59
CA VAL A 364 3.28 5.80 -11.71
C VAL A 364 3.82 7.13 -12.25
N PRO A 365 4.20 7.29 -13.54
CA PRO A 365 4.66 8.58 -14.04
C PRO A 365 3.61 9.68 -13.87
N ARG A 366 2.34 9.39 -14.16
CA ARG A 366 1.21 10.33 -14.00
C ARG A 366 0.99 10.68 -12.54
N TYR A 367 1.11 9.71 -11.64
CA TYR A 367 1.06 9.94 -10.19
C TYR A 367 2.19 10.85 -9.71
N ILE A 368 3.44 10.60 -10.12
CA ILE A 368 4.58 11.46 -9.74
C ILE A 368 4.38 12.89 -10.29
N ALA A 369 3.94 13.03 -11.54
CA ALA A 369 3.65 14.35 -12.12
C ALA A 369 2.51 15.08 -11.38
N TYR A 370 1.47 14.35 -10.96
CA TYR A 370 0.40 14.88 -10.12
C TYR A 370 0.95 15.39 -8.78
N GLN A 371 1.77 14.61 -8.07
CA GLN A 371 2.39 15.03 -6.81
C GLN A 371 3.23 16.31 -6.95
N ARG A 372 3.94 16.46 -8.08
CA ARG A 372 4.67 17.71 -8.39
C ARG A 372 3.75 18.90 -8.60
N ARG A 373 2.65 18.74 -9.34
CA ARG A 373 1.67 19.81 -9.58
C ARG A 373 0.99 20.29 -8.29
N GLN A 374 0.79 19.39 -7.34
CA GLN A 374 0.27 19.73 -6.01
C GLN A 374 1.30 20.45 -5.11
N GLY A 375 2.53 20.68 -5.60
CA GLY A 375 3.57 21.39 -4.85
C GLY A 375 4.33 20.53 -3.83
N HIS A 376 4.07 19.22 -3.76
CA HIS A 376 4.76 18.34 -2.80
C HIS A 376 6.24 18.12 -3.13
N ALA A 377 6.63 18.27 -4.40
CA ALA A 377 8.03 18.11 -4.81
C ALA A 377 8.39 18.93 -6.06
N ASN A 378 9.53 19.61 -6.02
CA ASN A 378 10.06 20.36 -7.16
C ASN A 378 10.98 19.54 -8.07
N LYS A 379 11.69 18.57 -7.49
CA LYS A 379 12.55 17.59 -8.17
C LYS A 379 12.11 16.18 -7.78
N VAL A 380 12.17 15.26 -8.73
CA VAL A 380 11.78 13.86 -8.50
C VAL A 380 12.85 12.91 -9.01
N ALA A 381 13.01 11.79 -8.32
CA ALA A 381 13.84 10.68 -8.74
C ALA A 381 13.02 9.39 -8.69
N LEU A 382 12.95 8.68 -9.82
CA LEU A 382 12.38 7.34 -9.92
C LEU A 382 13.54 6.34 -9.87
N LEU A 383 13.67 5.59 -8.77
CA LEU A 383 14.62 4.50 -8.63
C LEU A 383 13.92 3.18 -8.93
N ILE A 384 14.42 2.46 -9.93
CA ILE A 384 13.90 1.16 -10.36
C ILE A 384 14.90 0.09 -9.94
N LEU A 385 14.49 -0.75 -8.99
CA LEU A 385 15.21 -1.97 -8.61
C LEU A 385 14.61 -3.13 -9.41
N ASP A 386 15.29 -3.52 -10.47
CA ASP A 386 14.78 -4.50 -11.42
C ASP A 386 14.74 -5.91 -10.83
N GLY A 387 13.73 -6.69 -11.21
CA GLY A 387 13.58 -8.09 -10.80
C GLY A 387 13.32 -8.34 -9.30
N MET A 388 13.00 -7.30 -8.52
CA MET A 388 12.82 -7.43 -7.06
C MET A 388 11.43 -7.97 -6.69
N ALA A 389 11.40 -9.07 -5.94
CA ALA A 389 10.16 -9.56 -5.33
C ALA A 389 9.81 -8.77 -4.06
N LEU A 390 8.57 -8.85 -3.59
CA LEU A 390 8.16 -8.17 -2.37
C LEU A 390 8.89 -8.71 -1.12
N ALA A 391 9.19 -10.02 -1.11
CA ALA A 391 9.99 -10.65 -0.06
C ALA A 391 11.41 -10.05 0.00
N ASP A 392 12.02 -9.74 -1.15
CA ASP A 392 13.34 -9.09 -1.20
C ASP A 392 13.29 -7.68 -0.60
N TRP A 393 12.19 -6.94 -0.81
CA TRP A 393 12.00 -5.62 -0.22
C TRP A 393 11.96 -5.67 1.31
N LEU A 394 11.37 -6.71 1.91
CA LEU A 394 11.37 -6.90 3.37
C LEU A 394 12.77 -7.15 3.94
N ILE A 395 13.73 -7.58 3.11
CA ILE A 395 15.15 -7.72 3.47
C ILE A 395 15.89 -6.38 3.30
N VAL A 396 15.58 -5.65 2.22
CA VAL A 396 16.24 -4.38 1.86
C VAL A 396 15.84 -3.23 2.80
N GLN A 397 14.55 -3.10 3.09
CA GLN A 397 14.02 -1.93 3.79
C GLN A 397 14.58 -1.76 5.21
N PRO A 398 14.73 -2.80 6.05
CA PRO A 398 15.34 -2.66 7.37
C PRO A 398 16.78 -2.14 7.31
N VAL A 399 17.57 -2.61 6.34
CA VAL A 399 18.95 -2.17 6.12
C VAL A 399 18.98 -0.68 5.74
N TRP A 400 18.04 -0.24 4.91
CA TRP A 400 17.94 1.15 4.50
C TRP A 400 17.54 2.04 5.67
N LYS A 401 16.52 1.65 6.47
CA LYS A 401 16.13 2.38 7.69
C LYS A 401 17.30 2.48 8.66
N LEU A 402 18.06 1.40 8.87
CA LEU A 402 19.24 1.39 9.74
C LEU A 402 20.36 2.33 9.25
N ARG A 403 20.59 2.41 7.94
CA ARG A 403 21.64 3.28 7.35
C ARG A 403 21.24 4.74 7.20
N HIS A 404 19.93 4.97 7.08
CA HIS A 404 19.34 6.25 6.79
C HIS A 404 18.10 6.44 7.67
N PRO A 405 18.29 6.67 8.98
CA PRO A 405 17.18 6.78 9.94
C PRO A 405 16.23 7.95 9.61
N ASP A 406 16.75 9.01 8.98
CA ASP A 406 15.96 10.18 8.59
C ASP A 406 15.07 9.94 7.35
N TRP A 407 15.17 8.78 6.69
CA TRP A 407 14.37 8.49 5.50
C TRP A 407 12.93 8.14 5.87
N GLN A 408 12.00 8.90 5.32
CA GLN A 408 10.58 8.57 5.37
C GLN A 408 10.21 7.62 4.22
N ILE A 409 9.94 6.37 4.57
CA ILE A 409 9.59 5.32 3.60
C ILE A 409 8.09 5.05 3.67
N GLN A 410 7.37 5.43 2.62
CA GLN A 410 5.96 5.05 2.41
C GLN A 410 5.88 3.87 1.45
N ARG A 411 4.95 2.95 1.70
CA ARG A 411 4.78 1.73 0.91
C ARG A 411 3.41 1.76 0.23
N GLN A 412 3.39 1.46 -1.07
CA GLN A 412 2.16 1.29 -1.84
C GLN A 412 2.33 0.09 -2.76
N LEU A 413 1.35 -0.82 -2.73
CA LEU A 413 1.32 -1.96 -3.64
C LEU A 413 0.76 -1.55 -5.00
N LEU A 414 1.38 -2.06 -6.06
CA LEU A 414 0.98 -1.86 -7.45
C LEU A 414 1.01 -3.20 -8.18
N LEU A 415 0.15 -3.33 -9.18
CA LEU A 415 0.16 -4.45 -10.11
C LEU A 415 1.26 -4.23 -11.16
N ALA A 416 2.14 -5.21 -11.29
CA ALA A 416 3.10 -5.29 -12.38
C ALA A 416 2.38 -5.34 -13.76
N GLN A 417 3.09 -4.99 -14.83
CA GLN A 417 2.48 -5.11 -16.15
C GLN A 417 2.36 -6.56 -16.57
N ILE A 418 1.28 -6.92 -17.26
CA ILE A 418 1.11 -8.25 -17.85
C ILE A 418 1.44 -8.17 -19.35
N PRO A 419 2.34 -9.02 -19.89
CA PRO A 419 3.14 -10.02 -19.16
C PRO A 419 4.20 -9.38 -18.25
N SER A 420 4.48 -10.02 -17.11
CA SER A 420 5.40 -9.53 -16.06
C SER A 420 6.87 -9.73 -16.39
N ILE A 421 7.24 -9.37 -17.62
CA ILE A 421 8.63 -9.38 -18.10
C ILE A 421 9.25 -8.00 -17.90
N THR A 422 10.54 -8.00 -17.57
CA THR A 422 11.36 -6.81 -17.32
C THR A 422 11.16 -5.72 -18.37
N ALA A 423 11.16 -6.09 -19.65
CA ALA A 423 11.07 -5.12 -20.73
C ALA A 423 9.71 -4.39 -20.79
N VAL A 424 8.62 -5.10 -20.50
CA VAL A 424 7.27 -4.55 -20.54
C VAL A 424 6.99 -3.72 -19.30
N SER A 425 7.31 -4.24 -18.12
CA SER A 425 7.10 -3.56 -16.84
C SER A 425 7.87 -2.24 -16.76
N ARG A 426 9.15 -2.22 -17.15
CA ARG A 426 9.96 -0.99 -17.12
C ARG A 426 9.52 0.04 -18.13
N GLN A 427 9.28 -0.35 -19.38
CA GLN A 427 8.83 0.62 -20.39
C GLN A 427 7.51 1.25 -19.99
N ALA A 428 6.57 0.47 -19.44
CA ALA A 428 5.34 1.01 -18.88
C ALA A 428 5.57 1.96 -17.69
N LEU A 429 6.39 1.53 -16.72
CA LEU A 429 6.76 2.32 -15.54
C LEU A 429 7.43 3.65 -15.90
N ILE A 430 8.21 3.69 -16.99
CA ILE A 430 8.96 4.87 -17.42
C ILE A 430 8.12 5.78 -18.34
N SER A 431 7.36 5.19 -19.26
CA SER A 431 6.62 5.93 -20.29
C SER A 431 5.24 6.41 -19.83
N GLY A 432 4.64 5.73 -18.85
CA GLY A 432 3.24 5.90 -18.48
C GLY A 432 2.25 5.32 -19.50
N LEU A 433 2.75 4.56 -20.49
CA LEU A 433 1.97 3.94 -21.54
C LEU A 433 1.60 2.49 -21.20
N ARG A 434 0.51 2.00 -21.79
CA ARG A 434 0.13 0.59 -21.75
C ARG A 434 0.96 -0.22 -22.75
N PRO A 435 1.16 -1.54 -22.54
CA PRO A 435 1.91 -2.39 -23.47
C PRO A 435 1.42 -2.34 -24.92
N ALA A 436 0.11 -2.15 -25.12
CA ALA A 436 -0.50 -2.00 -26.44
C ALA A 436 -0.08 -0.71 -27.19
N GLU A 437 0.45 0.29 -26.49
CA GLU A 437 0.85 1.59 -27.07
C GLU A 437 2.35 1.63 -27.45
N PHE A 438 3.15 0.64 -27.04
CA PHE A 438 4.58 0.53 -27.39
C PHE A 438 4.93 -0.85 -27.97
N LYS A 439 4.01 -1.44 -28.74
CA LYS A 439 4.15 -2.80 -29.30
C LYS A 439 5.47 -3.04 -30.02
N GLU A 440 5.96 -2.06 -30.77
CA GLU A 440 7.20 -2.13 -31.56
C GLU A 440 8.46 -2.36 -30.70
N SER A 441 8.44 -1.92 -29.44
CA SER A 441 9.57 -2.07 -28.50
C SER A 441 9.28 -3.02 -27.34
N MET A 442 8.17 -3.77 -27.36
CA MET A 442 7.69 -4.59 -26.23
C MET A 442 8.78 -5.50 -25.63
N LEU A 443 9.66 -6.06 -26.46
CA LEU A 443 10.67 -7.05 -26.05
C LEU A 443 12.07 -6.46 -25.76
N HIS A 444 12.23 -5.13 -25.78
CA HIS A 444 13.54 -4.50 -25.51
C HIS A 444 13.45 -3.12 -24.86
N ASN A 445 14.51 -2.71 -24.15
CA ASN A 445 14.51 -1.47 -23.36
C ASN A 445 15.24 -0.29 -24.02
N ARG A 446 15.42 -0.33 -25.34
CA ARG A 446 16.18 0.71 -26.09
C ARG A 446 15.46 2.06 -26.13
N GLN A 447 14.14 2.08 -26.01
CA GLN A 447 13.33 3.30 -26.12
C GLN A 447 13.11 4.03 -24.79
N GLU A 448 13.55 3.45 -23.66
CA GLU A 448 13.33 4.04 -22.32
C GLU A 448 13.79 5.50 -22.19
N PRO A 449 14.99 5.92 -22.67
CA PRO A 449 15.40 7.32 -22.57
C PRO A 449 14.49 8.27 -23.34
N LYS A 450 14.00 7.83 -24.51
CA LYS A 450 13.06 8.59 -25.34
C LYS A 450 11.69 8.67 -24.66
N HIS A 451 11.20 7.56 -24.12
CA HIS A 451 9.93 7.50 -23.40
C HIS A 451 9.93 8.41 -22.17
N TRP A 452 10.99 8.38 -21.36
CA TRP A 452 11.11 9.24 -20.18
C TRP A 452 11.04 10.72 -20.55
N LYS A 453 11.81 11.14 -21.56
CA LYS A 453 11.82 12.53 -22.04
C LYS A 453 10.47 12.94 -22.61
N ASN A 454 9.83 12.08 -23.40
CA ASN A 454 8.53 12.37 -24.01
C ASN A 454 7.42 12.49 -22.95
N PHE A 455 7.41 11.60 -21.95
CA PHE A 455 6.47 11.69 -20.84
C PHE A 455 6.60 13.05 -20.14
N TRP A 456 7.81 13.42 -19.72
CA TRP A 456 8.02 14.67 -18.99
C TRP A 456 7.85 15.93 -19.84
N ALA A 457 8.12 15.86 -21.14
CA ALA A 457 7.79 16.95 -22.07
C ALA A 457 6.28 17.24 -22.11
N SER A 458 5.43 16.21 -22.01
CA SER A 458 3.97 16.39 -21.89
C SER A 458 3.53 16.95 -20.52
N GLN A 459 4.45 17.04 -19.57
CA GLN A 459 4.25 17.60 -18.23
C GLN A 459 5.06 18.90 -18.06
N ASP A 460 5.31 19.60 -19.16
CA ASP A 460 5.97 20.91 -19.24
C ASP A 460 7.41 20.96 -18.68
N LEU A 461 8.11 19.82 -18.67
CA LEU A 461 9.54 19.79 -18.36
C LEU A 461 10.39 19.76 -19.64
N PRO A 462 11.44 20.60 -19.72
CA PRO A 462 12.32 20.60 -20.87
C PRO A 462 13.15 19.30 -20.91
N PRO A 463 13.41 18.71 -22.09
CA PRO A 463 14.09 17.42 -22.21
C PRO A 463 15.49 17.36 -21.56
N ASN A 464 16.19 18.49 -21.44
CA ASN A 464 17.50 18.58 -20.81
C ASN A 464 17.46 18.54 -19.26
N ALA A 465 16.28 18.70 -18.66
CA ALA A 465 16.02 18.54 -17.24
C ALA A 465 15.58 17.10 -16.87
N CYS A 466 15.46 16.21 -17.86
CA CYS A 466 14.97 14.85 -17.72
C CYS A 466 16.08 13.85 -18.06
N GLN A 467 16.64 13.20 -17.04
CA GLN A 467 17.74 12.24 -17.19
C GLN A 467 17.28 10.83 -16.87
N LEU A 468 17.82 9.85 -17.58
CA LEU A 468 17.64 8.43 -17.30
C LEU A 468 19.00 7.76 -17.38
N GLU A 469 19.43 7.16 -16.28
CA GLU A 469 20.74 6.55 -16.13
C GLU A 469 20.63 5.11 -15.61
N ARG A 470 21.55 4.26 -16.05
CA ARG A 470 21.74 2.93 -15.46
C ARG A 470 22.74 3.04 -14.33
N PHE A 471 22.29 2.77 -13.12
CA PHE A 471 23.09 2.83 -11.91
C PHE A 471 23.69 1.45 -11.60
N ARG A 472 24.96 1.43 -11.20
CA ARG A 472 25.61 0.25 -10.61
C ARG A 472 26.32 0.69 -9.35
N ALA A 473 25.85 0.22 -8.19
CA ALA A 473 26.33 0.61 -6.86
C ALA A 473 27.77 0.17 -6.51
N ASN A 474 28.59 -0.26 -7.48
CA ASN A 474 29.88 -0.91 -7.26
C ASN A 474 31.07 -0.16 -7.89
N ARG A 475 30.92 1.13 -8.21
CA ARG A 475 32.07 1.98 -8.53
C ARG A 475 32.55 2.65 -7.26
N ASP A 476 33.82 2.47 -6.92
CA ASP A 476 34.56 3.21 -5.89
C ASP A 476 34.78 4.70 -6.25
N ASP A 477 34.00 5.28 -7.17
CA ASP A 477 34.24 6.63 -7.66
C ASP A 477 33.56 7.68 -6.79
N SER A 478 34.39 8.42 -6.08
CA SER A 478 34.12 9.64 -5.32
C SER A 478 33.67 10.84 -6.17
N ASP A 479 33.18 10.64 -7.40
CA ASP A 479 32.94 11.70 -8.38
C ASP A 479 31.50 11.70 -8.92
N ILE A 480 30.53 11.41 -8.03
CA ILE A 480 29.15 11.16 -8.43
C ILE A 480 28.34 12.46 -8.52
N SER A 481 28.61 13.28 -9.54
CA SER A 481 27.56 14.16 -10.08
C SER A 481 26.54 13.30 -10.84
N LEU A 482 25.66 12.60 -10.10
CA LEU A 482 24.62 11.68 -10.64
C LEU A 482 23.77 12.32 -11.75
N ALA A 483 23.60 13.64 -11.71
CA ALA A 483 22.84 14.39 -12.68
C ALA A 483 23.25 15.86 -12.68
N PRO A 484 23.18 16.57 -13.82
CA PRO A 484 23.40 18.02 -13.88
C PRO A 484 22.47 18.79 -12.91
N PRO A 485 22.88 19.96 -12.37
CA PRO A 485 22.06 20.73 -11.42
C PRO A 485 20.66 21.11 -11.91
N ARG A 486 20.51 21.26 -13.22
CA ARG A 486 19.23 21.54 -13.93
C ARG A 486 18.24 20.38 -13.94
N THR A 487 18.64 19.18 -13.52
CA THR A 487 17.79 18.00 -13.52
C THR A 487 16.60 18.19 -12.57
N ARG A 488 15.41 17.97 -13.10
CA ARG A 488 14.13 18.04 -12.39
C ARG A 488 13.46 16.67 -12.28
N ALA A 489 13.70 15.79 -13.25
CA ALA A 489 13.23 14.42 -13.25
C ALA A 489 14.37 13.46 -13.59
N LEU A 490 14.75 12.62 -12.63
CA LEU A 490 15.79 11.61 -12.77
C LEU A 490 15.17 10.21 -12.73
N CYS A 491 15.54 9.33 -13.64
CA CYS A 491 15.23 7.90 -13.57
C CYS A 491 16.54 7.13 -13.41
N LEU A 492 16.65 6.33 -12.35
CA LEU A 492 17.81 5.48 -12.07
C LEU A 492 17.37 4.03 -12.14
N ILE A 493 18.14 3.22 -12.85
CA ILE A 493 17.83 1.80 -13.04
C ILE A 493 18.97 0.97 -12.49
N ASP A 494 18.70 0.14 -11.49
CA ASP A 494 19.63 -0.83 -10.94
C ASP A 494 19.15 -2.25 -11.23
N ASN A 495 20.02 -3.05 -11.85
CA ASN A 495 19.75 -4.44 -12.21
C ASN A 495 20.40 -5.43 -11.23
N ALA A 496 21.00 -4.97 -10.12
CA ALA A 496 21.77 -5.82 -9.23
C ALA A 496 20.94 -7.00 -8.67
N ILE A 497 19.67 -6.76 -8.32
CA ILE A 497 18.79 -7.81 -7.78
C ILE A 497 18.45 -8.83 -8.87
N ASP A 498 17.99 -8.38 -10.03
CA ASP A 498 17.76 -9.23 -11.21
C ASP A 498 18.98 -10.09 -11.58
N ASP A 499 20.18 -9.48 -11.60
CA ASP A 499 21.44 -10.18 -11.87
C ASP A 499 21.76 -11.24 -10.80
N ILE A 500 21.44 -10.99 -9.53
CA ILE A 500 21.58 -11.97 -8.44
C ILE A 500 20.59 -13.12 -8.63
N MET A 501 19.33 -12.81 -8.92
CA MET A 501 18.28 -13.81 -9.14
C MET A 501 18.60 -14.74 -10.31
N HIS A 502 19.07 -14.18 -11.43
CA HIS A 502 19.48 -14.96 -12.60
C HIS A 502 20.72 -15.85 -12.37
N LYS A 503 21.61 -15.45 -11.46
CA LYS A 503 22.85 -16.21 -11.14
C LYS A 503 22.68 -17.20 -9.99
N ALA A 504 21.53 -17.24 -9.33
CA ALA A 504 21.28 -18.12 -8.19
C ALA A 504 21.10 -19.58 -8.64
N LEU A 505 22.19 -20.35 -8.60
CA LEU A 505 22.25 -21.76 -9.03
C LEU A 505 21.29 -22.72 -8.27
N LEU A 506 20.82 -22.37 -7.06
CA LEU A 506 19.90 -23.18 -6.24
C LEU A 506 18.55 -22.49 -5.99
N GLY A 507 18.16 -21.53 -6.85
CA GLY A 507 16.86 -20.83 -6.75
C GLY A 507 16.77 -19.79 -5.63
N ALA A 508 15.56 -19.54 -5.13
CA ALA A 508 15.22 -18.43 -4.23
C ALA A 508 16.06 -18.37 -2.93
N THR A 509 16.39 -19.53 -2.35
CA THR A 509 17.24 -19.62 -1.14
C THR A 509 18.61 -18.97 -1.34
N ASN A 510 19.31 -19.29 -2.43
CA ASN A 510 20.62 -18.72 -2.73
C ASN A 510 20.55 -17.22 -3.02
N ALA A 511 19.46 -16.78 -3.65
CA ALA A 511 19.29 -15.39 -4.03
C ALA A 511 19.05 -14.49 -2.80
N GLN A 512 18.15 -14.89 -1.90
CA GLN A 512 17.92 -14.17 -0.65
C GLN A 512 19.16 -14.16 0.26
N GLN A 513 19.86 -15.29 0.40
CA GLN A 513 21.13 -15.33 1.15
C GLN A 513 22.18 -14.39 0.56
N SER A 514 22.30 -14.34 -0.77
CA SER A 514 23.23 -13.43 -1.45
C SER A 514 22.87 -11.98 -1.18
N LEU A 515 21.58 -11.64 -1.23
CA LEU A 515 21.06 -10.32 -0.92
C LEU A 515 21.36 -9.92 0.54
N TYR A 516 21.01 -10.79 1.50
CA TYR A 516 21.32 -10.61 2.93
C TYR A 516 22.81 -10.37 3.16
N ARG A 517 23.68 -11.21 2.58
CA ARG A 517 25.14 -11.08 2.72
C ARG A 517 25.66 -9.76 2.15
N ILE A 518 25.22 -9.36 0.96
CA ILE A 518 25.68 -8.11 0.33
C ILE A 518 25.26 -6.89 1.15
N LEU A 519 24.04 -6.91 1.66
CA LEU A 519 23.50 -5.81 2.45
C LEU A 519 24.15 -5.76 3.83
N TRP A 520 24.23 -6.86 4.58
CA TRP A 520 24.67 -6.83 5.98
C TRP A 520 26.20 -6.82 6.16
N ASN A 521 26.98 -7.41 5.25
CA ASN A 521 28.45 -7.33 5.32
C ASN A 521 28.99 -5.92 5.03
N ARG A 522 28.20 -5.04 4.41
CA ARG A 522 28.57 -3.64 4.16
C ARG A 522 28.22 -2.71 5.34
N THR A 523 27.27 -3.08 6.21
CA THR A 523 26.92 -2.32 7.41
C THR A 523 27.99 -2.48 8.50
N THR A 524 28.48 -3.71 8.71
CA THR A 524 29.57 -3.99 9.67
C THR A 524 30.87 -3.28 9.31
N LYS A 525 31.23 -3.23 8.01
CA LYS A 525 32.37 -2.44 7.53
C LYS A 525 32.23 -0.93 7.72
N ARG A 526 31.02 -0.36 7.73
CA ARG A 526 30.83 1.09 8.00
C ARG A 526 30.93 1.42 9.49
N ARG A 527 30.46 0.56 10.39
CA ARG A 527 30.64 0.76 11.85
C ARG A 527 32.12 0.81 12.25
N SER A 528 33.01 0.10 11.56
CA SER A 528 34.46 0.14 11.82
C SER A 528 35.19 1.40 11.33
N TYR A 529 34.53 2.29 10.58
CA TYR A 529 35.11 3.57 10.15
C TYR A 529 34.61 4.78 10.96
N CYS A 530 33.59 4.62 11.81
CA CYS A 530 33.11 5.68 12.72
C CYS A 530 33.70 5.59 14.14
N THR A 531 34.62 4.65 14.39
CA THR A 531 35.34 4.53 15.66
C THR A 531 36.84 4.69 15.47
N LYS A 532 37.24 5.88 15.01
CA LYS A 532 38.55 6.44 15.39
C LYS A 532 38.33 7.90 15.79
N PRO A 533 38.79 8.33 16.98
CA PRO A 533 38.62 9.70 17.46
C PRO A 533 39.30 10.73 16.57
#